data_AF-A0A2X1SHM6-F1
#
_entry.id   AF-A0A2X1SHM6-F1
#
_cell.length_a   1.000
_cell.length_b   1.000
_cell.length_c   1.000
_cell.angle_alpha   90.00
_cell.angle_beta   90.00
_cell.angle_gamma   90.00
#
_symmetry.space_group_name_H-M   'P 1'
#
loop_
_entity.id
_entity.type
_entity.pdbx_description
1 polymer ?
#
loop_
_entity_poly.entity_id
_entity_poly.type
_entity_poly.pdbx_seq_one_letter_code
_entity_poly.pdbx_strand_id
1 'polypeptide(L)' 'MDKERIIQEFVPGKQVTLAHLIAHPGAELAKKIGVPESGAIGIMTLTPGETAMIAGDLAMKGRRRAHRFSRPVLAARW' A
#
# COMPACT_ATOMS: atom_id res chain seq x y z
N MET A 1 -32.83 -10.26 24.54
CA MET A 1 -31.61 -9.57 24.99
C MET A 1 -31.29 -8.55 23.93
N ASP A 2 -31.64 -7.30 24.19
CA ASP A 2 -31.44 -6.21 23.23
C ASP A 2 -29.96 -5.88 23.11
N LYS A 3 -29.49 -5.58 21.91
CA LYS A 3 -28.10 -5.20 21.66
C LYS A 3 -27.87 -3.78 22.19
N GLU A 4 -26.89 -3.62 23.07
CA GLU A 4 -26.43 -2.31 23.55
C GLU A 4 -25.85 -1.51 22.38
N ARG A 5 -26.28 -0.25 22.23
CA ARG A 5 -25.83 0.66 21.19
C ARG A 5 -24.78 1.60 21.76
N ILE A 6 -23.57 1.54 21.22
CA ILE A 6 -22.45 2.40 21.59
C ILE A 6 -22.06 3.24 20.37
N ILE A 7 -21.86 4.54 20.55
CA ILE A 7 -21.26 5.41 19.53
C ILE A 7 -19.76 5.34 19.70
N GLN A 8 -19.05 4.94 18.65
CA GLN A 8 -17.59 4.90 18.65
C GLN A 8 -17.07 5.62 17.41
N GLU A 9 -16.28 6.66 17.64
CA GLU A 9 -15.56 7.35 16.59
C GLU A 9 -14.20 6.69 16.41
N PHE A 10 -13.92 6.23 15.18
CA PHE A 10 -12.63 5.65 14.83
C PHE A 10 -11.76 6.70 14.15
N VAL A 11 -10.53 6.83 14.65
CA VAL A 11 -9.52 7.70 14.05
C VAL A 11 -8.38 6.82 13.55
N PRO A 12 -7.93 6.99 12.30
CA PRO A 12 -6.77 6.24 11.81
C PRO A 12 -5.50 6.66 12.56
N GLY A 13 -4.74 5.66 13.03
CA GLY A 13 -3.40 5.87 13.57
C GLY A 13 -2.39 6.28 12.48
N LYS A 14 -1.19 6.68 12.90
CA LYS A 14 -0.06 6.98 12.00
C LYS A 14 0.93 5.80 12.01
N GLN A 15 0.78 4.87 11.07
CA GLN A 15 1.50 3.59 11.08
C GLN A 15 1.94 3.14 9.68
N VAL A 16 3.11 2.50 9.63
CA VAL A 16 3.54 1.63 8.53
C VAL A 16 3.31 0.20 8.98
N THR A 17 2.35 -0.49 8.38
CA THR A 17 2.01 -1.86 8.76
C THR A 17 2.84 -2.89 8.01
N LEU A 18 3.27 -2.57 6.78
CA LEU A 18 4.11 -3.42 5.95
C LEU A 18 5.02 -2.54 5.09
N ALA A 19 6.28 -2.94 4.94
CA ALA A 19 7.22 -2.42 3.95
C ALA A 19 8.10 -3.58 3.46
N HIS A 20 7.78 -4.10 2.28
CA HIS A 20 8.37 -5.33 1.76
C HIS A 20 8.89 -5.16 0.33
N LEU A 21 9.96 -5.89 0.00
CA LEU A 21 10.57 -5.92 -1.32
C LEU A 21 10.54 -7.35 -1.86
N ILE A 22 9.90 -7.54 -3.00
CA ILE A 22 9.95 -8.79 -3.76
C ILE A 22 11.01 -8.63 -4.85
N ALA A 23 12.14 -9.33 -4.72
CA ALA A 23 13.14 -9.41 -5.78
C ALA A 23 12.67 -10.42 -6.84
N HIS A 24 12.80 -10.06 -8.12
CA HIS A 24 12.44 -10.91 -9.27
C HIS A 24 11.04 -11.56 -9.13
N PRO A 25 9.95 -10.77 -9.11
CA PRO A 25 8.58 -11.27 -8.89
C PRO A 25 8.08 -12.28 -9.94
N GLY A 26 8.75 -12.38 -11.09
CA GLY A 26 8.31 -13.22 -12.21
C GLY A 26 7.11 -12.62 -12.97
N ALA A 27 6.93 -13.09 -14.20
CA ALA A 27 5.91 -12.61 -15.13
C ALA A 27 4.48 -12.77 -14.61
N GLU A 28 4.19 -13.92 -14.00
CA GLU A 28 2.85 -14.28 -13.54
C GLU A 28 2.38 -13.37 -12.40
N LEU A 29 3.25 -13.12 -11.41
CA LEU A 29 2.95 -12.24 -10.29
C LEU A 29 2.78 -10.79 -10.75
N ALA A 30 3.69 -10.30 -11.60
CA ALA A 30 3.61 -8.94 -12.17
C ALA A 30 2.28 -8.73 -12.91
N LYS A 31 1.85 -9.72 -13.71
CA LYS A 31 0.55 -9.70 -14.40
C LYS A 31 -0.62 -9.69 -13.43
N LYS A 32 -0.60 -10.52 -12.38
CA LYS A 32 -1.69 -10.61 -11.39
C LYS A 32 -1.90 -9.33 -10.60
N ILE A 33 -0.82 -8.64 -10.22
CA ILE A 33 -0.87 -7.37 -9.47
C ILE A 33 -0.96 -6.13 -10.38
N GLY A 34 -0.93 -6.33 -11.69
CA GLY A 34 -1.13 -5.27 -12.68
C GLY A 34 0.03 -4.28 -12.79
N VAL A 35 1.27 -4.73 -12.58
CA VAL A 35 2.49 -3.92 -12.79
C VAL A 35 3.32 -4.49 -13.95
N PRO A 36 4.12 -3.66 -14.64
CA PRO A 36 5.02 -4.18 -15.66
C PRO A 36 6.05 -5.12 -15.04
N GLU A 37 6.58 -6.05 -15.83
CA GLU A 37 7.70 -6.88 -15.40
C GLU A 37 8.88 -6.00 -14.99
N SER A 38 9.38 -6.22 -13.78
CA SER A 38 10.47 -5.47 -13.19
C SER A 38 11.42 -6.40 -12.47
N GLY A 39 12.65 -5.94 -12.26
CA GLY A 39 13.63 -6.67 -11.45
C GLY A 39 13.26 -6.75 -9.97
N ALA A 40 12.41 -5.86 -9.48
CA ALA A 40 11.91 -5.87 -8.12
C ALA A 40 10.62 -5.06 -7.95
N ILE A 41 9.82 -5.40 -6.94
CA ILE A 41 8.58 -4.71 -6.55
C ILE A 41 8.62 -4.35 -5.08
N GLY A 42 8.38 -3.07 -4.77
CA GLY A 42 8.16 -2.60 -3.41
C GLY A 42 6.66 -2.54 -3.09
N ILE A 43 6.27 -3.04 -1.92
CA ILE A 43 4.91 -3.01 -1.40
C ILE A 43 4.95 -2.36 -0.02
N MET A 44 4.07 -1.38 0.25
CA MET A 44 3.86 -0.90 1.61
C MET A 44 2.38 -0.73 1.91
N THR A 45 2.04 -0.88 3.19
CA THR A 45 0.70 -0.64 3.72
C THR A 45 0.81 0.45 4.78
N LEU A 46 0.08 1.55 4.56
CA LEU A 46 0.19 2.78 5.32
C LEU A 46 -1.17 3.19 5.89
N THR A 47 -1.14 3.77 7.08
CA THR A 47 -2.30 4.38 7.73
C THR A 47 -1.87 5.74 8.30
N PRO A 48 -2.61 6.84 8.06
CA PRO A 48 -3.78 6.93 7.18
C PRO A 48 -3.39 6.79 5.70
N GLY A 49 -4.36 6.45 4.85
CA GLY A 49 -4.12 6.08 3.44
C GLY A 49 -3.48 7.19 2.60
N GLU A 50 -3.74 8.45 2.94
CA GLU A 50 -3.18 9.66 2.32
C GLU A 50 -1.65 9.70 2.40
N THR A 51 -1.07 9.03 3.41
CA THR A 51 0.38 8.88 3.55
C THR A 51 1.03 8.19 2.34
N ALA A 52 0.25 7.43 1.55
CA ALA A 52 0.74 6.82 0.31
C ALA A 52 1.23 7.85 -0.72
N MET A 53 0.66 9.06 -0.75
CA MET A 53 1.13 10.13 -1.64
C MET A 53 2.54 10.59 -1.27
N ILE A 54 2.77 10.78 0.03
CA ILE A 54 4.07 11.21 0.58
C ILE A 54 5.11 10.11 0.38
N ALA A 55 4.75 8.86 0.67
CA ALA A 55 5.64 7.71 0.45
C ALA A 55 6.01 7.53 -1.03
N GLY A 56 5.05 7.77 -1.94
CA GLY A 56 5.28 7.75 -3.38
C GLY A 56 6.30 8.79 -3.83
N ASP A 57 6.16 10.04 -3.37
CA ASP A 57 7.12 11.12 -3.67
C ASP A 57 8.52 10.80 -3.12
N LEU A 58 8.60 10.34 -1.87
CA LEU A 58 9.87 9.95 -1.26
C LEU A 58 10.55 8.81 -2.02
N ALA A 59 9.78 7.81 -2.47
CA ALA A 59 10.29 6.67 -3.23
C ALA A 59 10.85 7.11 -4.60
N MET A 60 10.20 8.06 -5.27
CA MET A 60 10.66 8.61 -6.55
C MET A 60 11.94 9.45 -6.40
N LYS A 61 12.07 10.19 -5.30
CA LYS A 61 13.27 11.00 -5.01
C LYS A 61 14.46 10.15 -4.55
N GLY A 62 14.22 9.10 -3.77
CA GLY A 62 15.27 8.29 -3.16
C GLY A 62 15.95 7.29 -4.09
N ARG A 63 15.39 6.97 -5.26
CA ARG A 63 15.95 5.95 -6.18
C ARG A 63 15.75 6.29 -7.65
N ARG A 64 16.80 6.11 -8.45
CA ARG A 64 16.83 6.40 -9.90
C ARG A 64 15.98 5.45 -10.77
N ARG A 65 15.50 4.30 -10.24
CA ARG A 65 14.59 3.36 -10.91
C ARG A 65 13.79 2.56 -9.86
N ALA A 66 12.57 2.97 -9.52
CA ALA A 66 11.63 2.15 -8.76
C ALA A 66 10.36 1.99 -9.62
N HIS A 67 10.22 0.84 -10.26
CA HIS A 67 9.10 0.57 -11.16
C HIS A 67 7.85 0.30 -10.32
N ARG A 68 6.99 1.31 -10.28
CA ARG A 68 5.55 1.29 -9.97
C ARG A 68 5.13 0.56 -8.69
N PHE A 69 4.77 1.36 -7.70
CA PHE A 69 4.05 0.94 -6.50
C PHE A 69 2.64 0.46 -6.88
N SER A 70 2.30 -0.80 -6.59
CA SER A 70 0.91 -1.26 -6.71
C SER A 70 0.09 -0.61 -5.60
N ARG A 71 -1.00 0.06 -5.98
CA ARG A 71 -1.95 0.76 -5.09
C ARG A 71 -2.14 -0.02 -3.78
N PRO A 72 -2.04 0.62 -2.60
CA PRO A 72 -2.50 -0.04 -1.39
C PRO A 72 -3.98 -0.33 -1.59
N VAL A 73 -4.36 -1.58 -1.31
CA VAL A 73 -5.73 -2.08 -1.34
C VAL A 73 -6.64 -1.02 -0.72
N LEU A 74 -7.40 -0.36 -1.58
CA LEU A 74 -8.40 0.62 -1.21
C LEU A 74 -9.62 -0.17 -0.74
N ALA A 75 -9.55 -0.71 0.47
CA ALA A 75 -10.74 -1.16 1.20
C ALA A 75 -11.36 0.06 1.90
N ALA A 76 -11.73 1.06 1.10
CA ALA A 76 -12.69 2.09 1.47
C ALA A 76 -13.66 2.17 0.30
N ARG A 77 -14.61 1.24 0.34
CA ARG A 77 -15.82 1.30 -0.47
C ARG A 77 -16.66 2.43 0.14
N TRP A 78 -16.85 3.51 -0.63
CA TRP A 78 -17.96 4.43 -0.41
C TRP A 78 -19.27 3.72 -0.73
#